data_AF-A0A6P0LSQ8-F1
#
_entry.id   AF-A0A6P0LSQ8-F1
#
_cell.length_a   1.000
_cell.length_b   1.000
_cell.length_c   1.000
_cell.angle_alpha   90.00
_cell.angle_beta   90.00
_cell.angle_gamma   90.00
#
_symmetry.space_group_name_H-M   'P 1'
#
loop_
_entity.id
_entity.type
_entity.pdbx_description
1 polymer ?
#
loop_
_entity_poly.entity_id
_entity_poly.type
_entity_poly.pdbx_seq_one_letter_code
_entity_poly.pdbx_strand_id
1 'polypeptide(L)'
;MQLAFYMGFKRIFLIGVDHHFTAVGNPNEKQFLKGDDPNHFTPGYFGNQEWHLPDLEGSELAYHMARFNFNRSGREIYDATVDGKLQIFPKITFEQALDMCKKKVVVKM
;
A
#
# COMPACT_ATOMS: atom_id res chain seq x y z
N MET A 1 7.67 1.60 -3.35
CA MET A 1 8.46 0.33 -3.49
C MET A 1 9.74 0.51 -4.29
N GLN A 2 9.71 1.18 -5.45
CA GLN A 2 10.90 1.43 -6.28
C GLN A 2 12.04 2.14 -5.52
N LEU A 3 11.73 3.21 -4.77
CA LEU A 3 12.72 3.89 -3.93
C LEU A 3 13.35 2.96 -2.89
N ALA A 4 12.54 2.14 -2.21
CA ALA A 4 13.06 1.20 -1.22
C ALA A 4 13.97 0.13 -1.87
N PHE A 5 13.64 -0.32 -3.08
CA PHE A 5 14.50 -1.20 -3.85
C PHE A 5 15.84 -0.52 -4.19
N TYR A 6 15.79 0.70 -4.72
CA TYR A 6 16.98 1.49 -5.07
C TYR A 6 17.88 1.73 -3.85
N MET A 7 17.29 2.06 -2.69
CA MET A 7 18.00 2.27 -1.43
C MET A 7 18.54 0.98 -0.79
N GLY A 8 18.33 -0.19 -1.40
CA GLY A 8 18.91 -1.44 -0.94
C GLY A 8 18.18 -2.11 0.23
N PHE A 9 16.96 -1.69 0.56
CA PHE A 9 16.15 -2.38 1.57
C PHE A 9 15.84 -3.80 1.11
N LYS A 10 16.03 -4.76 2.01
CA LYS A 10 15.85 -6.21 1.75
C LYS A 10 14.49 -6.74 2.17
N ARG A 11 13.86 -6.08 3.14
CA ARG A 11 12.55 -6.47 3.68
C ARG A 11 11.69 -5.23 3.82
N ILE A 12 10.53 -5.25 3.18
CA ILE A 12 9.55 -4.16 3.20
C ILE A 12 8.28 -4.65 3.87
N PHE A 13 7.70 -3.82 4.72
CA PHE A 13 6.42 -4.05 5.35
C PHE A 13 5.48 -2.93 4.95
N LEU A 14 4.37 -3.27 4.30
CA LEU A 14 3.31 -2.33 3.97
C LEU A 14 2.35 -2.22 5.14
N ILE A 15 1.90 -0.99 5.41
CA ILE A 15 0.89 -0.67 6.41
C ILE A 15 0.02 0.44 5.81
N GLY A 16 -1.30 0.32 5.93
CA GLY A 16 -2.26 1.31 5.40
C GLY A 16 -2.49 1.18 3.89
N VAL A 17 -2.29 -0.02 3.32
CA VAL A 17 -2.60 -0.31 1.91
C VAL A 17 -3.92 -1.06 1.84
N ASP A 18 -5.03 -0.33 2.00
CA ASP A 18 -6.36 -0.92 2.11
C ASP A 18 -6.82 -1.58 0.81
N HIS A 19 -6.40 -1.03 -0.35
CA HIS A 19 -6.74 -1.52 -1.69
C HIS A 19 -8.25 -1.76 -1.85
N HIS A 20 -9.04 -0.84 -1.32
CA HIS A 20 -10.49 -0.92 -1.30
C HIS A 20 -11.10 0.46 -1.47
N PHE A 21 -12.05 0.57 -2.40
CA PHE A 21 -12.79 1.79 -2.68
C PHE A 21 -14.25 1.41 -2.93
N THR A 22 -15.16 2.27 -2.48
CA THR A 22 -16.61 2.13 -2.67
C THR A 22 -17.09 2.76 -3.99
N ALA A 23 -16.27 3.62 -4.59
CA ALA A 23 -16.57 4.28 -5.84
C ALA A 23 -16.59 3.32 -7.03
N VAL A 24 -17.50 3.54 -7.97
CA VAL A 24 -17.71 2.70 -9.15
C VAL A 24 -17.52 3.54 -10.41
N GLY A 25 -16.77 3.01 -11.37
CA GLY A 25 -16.51 3.64 -12.66
C GLY A 25 -15.27 3.04 -13.31
N ASN A 26 -14.81 3.65 -14.40
CA ASN A 26 -13.61 3.19 -15.10
C ASN A 26 -12.33 3.63 -14.36
N PRO A 27 -11.23 2.87 -14.48
CA PRO A 27 -9.93 3.30 -13.99
C PRO A 27 -9.55 4.70 -14.48
N ASN A 28 -9.08 5.56 -13.56
CA ASN A 28 -8.68 6.95 -13.80
C ASN A 28 -9.80 7.88 -14.31
N GLU A 29 -11.06 7.43 -14.28
CA GLU A 29 -12.20 8.28 -14.65
C GLU A 29 -12.31 9.48 -13.72
N LYS A 30 -12.48 10.68 -14.29
CA LYS A 30 -12.74 11.89 -13.51
C LYS A 30 -14.21 11.96 -13.11
N GLN A 31 -14.46 12.04 -11.81
CA GLN A 31 -15.80 12.16 -11.23
C GLN A 31 -15.87 13.33 -10.26
N PHE A 32 -17.08 13.84 -10.02
CA PHE A 32 -17.34 14.82 -8.97
C PHE A 32 -17.97 14.12 -7.76
N LEU A 33 -17.30 14.15 -6.61
CA LEU A 33 -17.79 13.53 -5.38
C LEU A 33 -18.63 14.53 -4.59
N LYS A 34 -19.94 14.30 -4.51
CA LYS A 34 -20.85 15.16 -3.74
C LYS A 34 -21.00 14.62 -2.31
N GLY A 35 -20.83 15.47 -1.31
CA GLY A 35 -20.92 15.07 0.10
C GLY A 35 -19.63 14.49 0.64
N ASP A 36 -19.74 13.65 1.66
CA ASP A 36 -18.59 13.03 2.34
C ASP A 36 -17.88 11.99 1.46
N ASP A 37 -16.58 11.87 1.66
CA ASP A 37 -15.70 10.91 1.02
C ASP A 37 -15.58 9.62 1.86
N PRO A 38 -16.21 8.51 1.43
CA PRO A 38 -16.15 7.24 2.15
C PRO A 38 -14.84 6.47 1.90
N ASN A 39 -13.99 6.92 0.98
CA ASN A 39 -12.81 6.18 0.53
C ASN A 39 -11.52 6.62 1.24
N HIS A 40 -11.56 7.72 1.98
CA HIS A 40 -10.40 8.29 2.66
C HIS A 40 -10.69 8.49 4.15
N PHE A 41 -9.62 8.56 4.94
CA PHE A 41 -9.71 8.70 6.39
C PHE A 41 -10.50 9.93 6.85
N THR A 42 -10.41 11.03 6.10
CA THR A 42 -11.14 12.26 6.39
C THR A 42 -12.33 12.41 5.45
N PRO A 43 -13.57 12.55 5.95
CA PRO A 43 -14.77 12.69 5.11
C PRO A 43 -14.70 13.87 4.13
N GLY A 44 -13.97 14.93 4.47
CA GLY A 44 -13.83 16.10 3.62
C GLY A 44 -12.70 16.01 2.57
N TYR A 45 -12.00 14.88 2.42
CA TYR A 45 -10.77 14.82 1.61
C TYR A 45 -11.03 15.16 0.14
N PHE A 46 -11.93 14.44 -0.53
CA PHE A 46 -12.46 14.81 -1.86
C PHE A 46 -13.91 15.32 -1.84
N GLY A 47 -14.48 15.55 -0.65
CA GLY A 47 -15.87 15.97 -0.53
C GLY A 47 -16.16 17.29 -1.26
N ASN A 48 -17.16 17.27 -2.14
CA ASN A 48 -17.54 18.36 -3.05
C ASN A 48 -16.43 18.82 -4.01
N GLN A 49 -15.57 17.88 -4.44
CA GLN A 49 -14.48 18.15 -5.37
C GLN A 49 -14.46 17.12 -6.51
N GLU A 50 -13.73 17.45 -7.58
CA GLU A 50 -13.37 16.49 -8.61
C GLU A 50 -12.24 15.59 -8.14
N TRP A 51 -12.29 14.32 -8.54
CA TRP A 51 -11.25 13.34 -8.26
C TRP A 51 -11.17 12.31 -9.38
N HIS A 52 -10.06 11.57 -9.42
CA HIS A 52 -9.87 10.47 -10.36
C HIS A 52 -10.04 9.15 -9.63
N LEU A 53 -10.86 8.27 -10.19
CA LEU A 53 -11.04 6.93 -9.64
C LEU A 53 -9.73 6.13 -9.67
N PRO A 54 -9.49 5.30 -8.66
CA PRO A 54 -8.28 4.49 -8.60
C PRO A 54 -8.28 3.43 -9.69
N ASP A 55 -7.11 3.20 -10.28
CA ASP A 55 -6.85 2.07 -11.17
C ASP A 55 -6.31 0.88 -10.35
N LEU A 56 -7.21 0.08 -9.78
CA LEU A 56 -6.83 -1.06 -8.95
C LEU A 56 -6.12 -2.16 -9.77
N GLU A 57 -6.57 -2.41 -11.00
CA GLU A 57 -5.94 -3.40 -11.89
C GLU A 57 -4.53 -2.97 -12.28
N GLY A 58 -4.35 -1.72 -12.69
CA GLY A 58 -3.03 -1.14 -12.98
C GLY A 58 -2.12 -1.13 -11.75
N SER A 59 -2.68 -0.86 -10.57
CA SER A 59 -1.95 -0.96 -9.30
C SER A 59 -1.48 -2.39 -9.02
N GLU A 60 -2.34 -3.40 -9.21
CA GLU A 60 -1.97 -4.81 -9.04
C GLU A 60 -0.89 -5.27 -10.01
N LEU A 61 -0.94 -4.84 -11.27
CA LEU A 61 0.14 -5.09 -12.23
C LEU A 61 1.48 -4.55 -11.70
N ALA A 62 1.48 -3.30 -11.21
CA ALA A 62 2.68 -2.70 -10.63
C ALA A 62 3.15 -3.43 -9.36
N TYR A 63 2.24 -3.88 -8.50
CA TYR A 63 2.58 -4.68 -7.31
C TYR A 63 3.15 -6.05 -7.65
N HIS A 64 2.63 -6.72 -8.68
CA HIS A 64 3.19 -7.96 -9.20
C HIS A 64 4.62 -7.75 -9.73
N MET A 65 4.85 -6.68 -10.49
CA MET A 65 6.19 -6.32 -10.96
C MET A 65 7.14 -6.05 -9.80
N ALA A 66 6.68 -5.36 -8.75
CA ALA A 66 7.48 -5.12 -7.55
C ALA A 66 7.81 -6.45 -6.85
N ARG A 67 6.81 -7.31 -6.60
CA ARG A 67 7.00 -8.63 -5.98
C ARG A 67 8.02 -9.46 -6.75
N PHE A 68 7.89 -9.52 -8.08
CA PHE A 68 8.81 -10.26 -8.95
C PHE A 68 10.26 -9.78 -8.80
N ASN A 69 10.49 -8.46 -8.90
CA ASN A 69 11.85 -7.90 -8.86
C ASN A 69 12.49 -8.02 -7.46
N PHE A 70 11.71 -7.82 -6.39
CA PHE A 70 12.17 -8.05 -5.03
C PHE A 70 12.57 -9.52 -4.83
N ASN A 71 11.68 -10.46 -5.16
CA ASN A 71 11.95 -11.89 -5.00
C ASN A 71 13.17 -12.34 -5.80
N ARG A 72 13.29 -11.91 -7.07
CA ARG A 72 14.45 -12.21 -7.93
C ARG A 72 15.78 -11.71 -7.34
N SER A 73 15.72 -10.66 -6.53
CA SER A 73 16.88 -10.06 -5.87
C SER A 73 17.13 -10.60 -4.46
N GLY A 74 16.42 -11.66 -4.04
CA GLY A 74 16.49 -12.21 -2.68
C GLY A 74 15.94 -11.25 -1.62
N ARG A 75 14.92 -10.47 -1.96
CA ARG A 75 14.28 -9.47 -1.11
C ARG A 75 12.78 -9.76 -1.01
N GLU A 76 12.16 -9.27 0.06
CA GLU A 76 10.78 -9.63 0.40
C GLU A 76 9.94 -8.38 0.66
N ILE A 77 8.66 -8.45 0.26
CA ILE A 77 7.63 -7.48 0.59
C ILE A 77 6.50 -8.24 1.29
N TYR A 78 6.08 -7.75 2.46
CA TYR A 78 4.94 -8.25 3.22
C TYR A 78 3.92 -7.14 3.38
N ASP A 79 2.65 -7.53 3.53
CA ASP A 79 1.57 -6.60 3.84
C ASP A 79 1.04 -6.86 5.25
N ALA A 80 1.23 -5.87 6.12
CA ALA A 80 0.79 -5.86 7.50
C ALA A 80 -0.41 -4.93 7.73
N THR A 81 -1.10 -4.53 6.65
CA THR A 81 -2.32 -3.71 6.73
C THR A 81 -3.46 -4.53 7.34
N VAL A 82 -3.99 -4.06 8.45
CA VAL A 82 -5.17 -4.63 9.12
C VAL A 82 -6.36 -4.52 8.17
N ASP A 83 -7.06 -5.63 7.93
CA ASP A 83 -8.24 -5.74 7.06
C ASP A 83 -8.10 -5.30 5.60
N GLY A 84 -6.89 -4.92 5.17
CA GLY A 84 -6.59 -4.49 3.81
C GLY A 84 -6.85 -5.59 2.78
N LYS A 85 -7.44 -5.23 1.64
CA LYS A 85 -7.92 -6.15 0.61
C LYS A 85 -6.87 -6.57 -0.40
N LEU A 86 -5.69 -5.94 -0.42
CA LEU A 86 -4.60 -6.31 -1.32
C LEU A 86 -4.14 -7.76 -1.08
N GLN A 87 -4.17 -8.62 -2.12
CA GLN A 87 -3.78 -10.04 -2.00
C GLN A 87 -2.44 -10.39 -2.66
N ILE A 88 -1.73 -9.38 -3.18
CA ILE A 88 -0.52 -9.61 -3.97
C ILE A 88 0.68 -10.01 -3.11
N PHE A 89 0.78 -9.51 -1.88
CA PHE A 89 1.89 -9.78 -0.96
C PHE A 89 1.45 -10.72 0.17
N PRO A 90 2.35 -11.55 0.72
CA PRO A 90 2.04 -12.35 1.90
C PRO A 90 1.56 -11.45 3.05
N LYS A 91 0.40 -11.81 3.61
CA LYS A 91 -0.19 -11.13 4.76
C LYS A 91 0.51 -11.55 6.05
N ILE A 92 0.80 -10.58 6.90
CA ILE A 92 1.31 -10.78 8.26
C ILE A 92 0.60 -9.81 9.21
N THR A 93 0.71 -10.03 10.51
CA THR A 93 0.27 -9.02 11.50
C THR A 93 1.33 -7.93 11.67
N PHE A 94 0.92 -6.79 12.24
CA PHE A 94 1.85 -5.71 12.60
C PHE A 94 2.91 -6.20 13.61
N GLU A 95 2.52 -7.03 14.56
CA GLU A 95 3.42 -7.62 15.57
C GLU A 95 4.46 -8.53 14.91
N GLN A 96 4.05 -9.37 13.95
CA GLN A 96 4.99 -10.19 13.18
C GLN A 96 5.99 -9.32 12.40
N ALA A 97 5.54 -8.19 11.84
CA ALA A 97 6.43 -7.25 11.17
C ALA A 97 7.48 -6.67 12.14
N LEU A 98 7.06 -6.28 13.35
CA LEU A 98 7.96 -5.79 14.40
C LEU A 98 8.96 -6.86 14.85
N ASP A 99 8.54 -8.10 15.04
CA ASP A 99 9.43 -9.21 15.43
C ASP A 99 10.48 -9.52 14.36
N MET A 100 10.12 -9.38 13.09
CA MET A 100 11.03 -9.53 11.96
C MET A 100 12.01 -8.36 11.81
N CYS A 101 11.78 -7.24 12.49
CA CYS A 101 12.68 -6.09 12.49
C CYS A 101 13.78 -6.26 13.55
N LYS A 102 15.03 -5.95 13.19
CA LYS A 102 16.11 -5.92 14.18
C LYS A 102 15.86 -4.77 15.14
N LYS A 103 15.94 -5.04 16.45
CA LYS A 103 15.99 -3.96 17.44
C LYS A 103 17.16 -3.05 17.11
N LYS A 104 16.88 -1.76 16.92
CA LYS A 104 17.94 -0.76 16.75
C LYS A 104 18.72 -0.70 18.05
N VAL A 105 19.96 -1.20 18.04
CA VAL A 105 20.88 -1.02 19.16
C VAL A 105 21.31 0.44 19.13
N VAL A 106 20.72 1.26 19.99
CA VAL A 106 21.17 2.63 20.20
C VAL A 106 22.36 2.54 21.15
N VAL A 107 23.57 2.61 20.61
CA VAL A 107 24.76 2.82 21.45
C VAL A 107 24.65 4.24 22.00
N LYS A 108 24.45 4.37 23.32
CA LYS A 108 24.59 5.67 23.99
C LYS A 108 26.05 6.09 23.84
N MET A 109 26.29 7.17 23.11
CA MET A 109 27.56 7.90 23.15
C MET A 109 27.66 8.66 24.47
#